data_AF-A0A7V8YJ06-F1
#
_entry.id   AF-A0A7V8YJ06-F1
#
_cell.length_a   1.000
_cell.length_b   1.000
_cell.length_c   1.000
_cell.angle_alpha   90.00
_cell.angle_beta   90.00
_cell.angle_gamma   90.00
#
_symmetry.space_group_name_H-M   'P 1'
#
loop_
_entity.id
_entity.type
_entity.pdbx_description
1 polymer ?
#
loop_
_entity_poly.entity_id
_entity_poly.type
_entity_poly.pdbx_seq_one_letter_code
_entity_poly.pdbx_strand_id
1 'polypeptide(L)'
;MSAIGHALSLALSMTWEILWALILGFALSAVVQAVVRRETIVRLLGDDRPRTLALAAGLGAASSSCSYAAVALARSLFRKGANFTAAMAFEIASTNLVIELGIILALLLGWQFTVAEFVGGPIMIVALA
;
A
#
# COMPACT_ATOMS: atom_id res chain seq x y z
N MET A 1 34.06 17.02 -11.95
CA MET A 1 32.87 17.88 -12.06
C MET A 1 31.68 17.18 -12.75
N SER A 2 31.88 16.24 -13.68
CA SER A 2 30.80 15.47 -14.33
C SER A 2 29.98 14.59 -13.37
N ALA A 3 30.62 13.96 -12.38
CA ALA A 3 29.95 13.07 -11.42
C ALA A 3 28.89 13.78 -10.56
N ILE A 4 29.17 15.03 -10.15
CA ILE A 4 28.23 15.84 -9.36
C ILE A 4 27.02 16.24 -10.21
N GLY A 5 27.24 16.64 -11.46
CA GLY A 5 26.16 16.95 -12.39
C GLY A 5 25.28 15.74 -12.70
N HIS A 6 25.88 14.56 -12.84
CA HIS A 6 25.14 13.30 -13.05
C HIS A 6 24.32 12.91 -11.81
N ALA A 7 24.90 13.01 -10.62
CA ALA A 7 24.20 12.74 -9.37
C ALA A 7 23.02 13.71 -9.15
N LEU A 8 23.20 15.00 -9.46
CA LEU A 8 22.13 15.99 -9.36
C LEU A 8 21.01 15.71 -10.36
N SER A 9 21.35 15.33 -11.60
CA SER A 9 20.39 14.96 -12.63
C SER A 9 19.55 13.76 -12.23
N LEU A 10 20.17 12.71 -11.68
CA LEU A 10 19.49 11.53 -11.17
C LEU A 10 18.60 11.85 -9.96
N ALA A 11 19.11 12.68 -9.04
CA ALA A 11 18.32 13.11 -7.89
C ALA A 11 17.09 13.90 -8.34
N LEU A 12 17.23 14.79 -9.32
CA LEU A 12 16.12 15.58 -9.86
C LEU A 12 15.11 14.71 -10.62
N SER A 13 15.57 13.73 -11.41
CA SER A 13 14.66 12.84 -12.13
C SER A 13 13.83 12.00 -11.16
N MET A 14 14.47 11.37 -10.18
CA MET A 14 13.80 10.61 -9.12
C MET A 14 12.84 11.50 -8.32
N THR A 15 13.28 12.71 -7.95
CA THR A 15 12.43 13.68 -7.24
C THR A 15 11.20 14.03 -8.06
N TRP A 16 11.34 14.27 -9.36
CA TRP A 16 10.24 14.62 -10.25
C TRP A 16 9.23 13.48 -10.40
N GLU A 17 9.71 12.26 -10.59
CA GLU A 17 8.86 11.07 -10.69
C GLU A 17 8.09 10.81 -9.37
N ILE A 18 8.81 10.82 -8.25
CA ILE A 18 8.24 10.61 -6.92
C ILE A 18 7.22 11.70 -6.58
N LEU A 19 7.52 12.97 -6.90
CA LEU A 19 6.63 14.10 -6.66
C LEU A 19 5.26 13.90 -7.33
N TRP A 20 5.24 13.49 -8.60
CA TRP A 20 3.99 13.22 -9.30
C TRP A 20 3.25 12.03 -8.72
N ALA A 21 3.95 10.94 -8.36
CA ALA A 21 3.35 9.80 -7.69
C ALA A 21 2.70 10.18 -6.34
N LEU A 22 3.37 11.02 -5.54
CA LEU A 22 2.84 11.54 -4.28
C LEU A 22 1.64 12.46 -4.50
N ILE A 23 1.68 13.37 -5.48
CA ILE A 23 0.54 14.25 -5.81
C ILE A 23 -0.68 13.40 -6.17
N LEU A 24 -0.52 12.40 -7.03
CA LEU A 24 -1.60 11.50 -7.42
C LEU A 24 -2.10 10.65 -6.24
N GLY A 25 -1.18 10.10 -5.43
CA GLY A 25 -1.52 9.31 -4.24
C GLY A 25 -2.29 10.12 -3.19
N PHE A 26 -1.86 11.35 -2.91
CA PHE A 26 -2.57 12.25 -2.01
C PHE A 26 -3.89 12.74 -2.58
N ALA A 27 -3.97 13.00 -3.89
CA ALA A 27 -5.23 13.36 -4.54
C ALA A 27 -6.23 12.21 -4.45
N LEU A 28 -5.81 10.98 -4.75
CA LEU A 28 -6.65 9.79 -4.60
C LEU A 28 -7.09 9.59 -3.14
N SER A 29 -6.16 9.75 -2.20
CA SER A 29 -6.46 9.72 -0.75
C SER A 29 -7.46 10.80 -0.35
N ALA A 30 -7.34 12.02 -0.89
CA ALA A 30 -8.28 13.10 -0.65
C ALA A 30 -9.66 12.82 -1.25
N VAL A 31 -9.73 12.20 -2.44
CA VAL A 31 -10.98 11.76 -3.06
C VAL A 31 -11.65 10.68 -2.21
N VAL A 32 -10.91 9.66 -1.78
CA VAL A 32 -11.41 8.64 -0.84
C VAL A 32 -11.87 9.31 0.45
N GLN A 33 -11.16 10.32 0.94
CA GLN A 33 -11.56 11.07 2.12
C GLN A 33 -12.86 11.87 1.92
N ALA A 34 -13.06 12.46 0.75
CA ALA A 34 -14.24 13.26 0.43
C ALA A 34 -15.47 12.39 0.11
N VAL A 35 -15.28 11.24 -0.55
CA VAL A 35 -16.35 10.37 -1.04
C VAL A 35 -16.74 9.31 0.00
N VAL A 36 -15.77 8.76 0.74
CA VAL A 36 -16.03 7.71 1.72
C VAL A 36 -16.41 8.33 3.07
N ARG A 37 -17.69 8.19 3.44
CA ARG A 37 -18.21 8.58 4.75
C ARG A 37 -17.52 7.83 5.88
N ARG A 38 -17.33 8.53 7.01
CA ARG A 38 -16.71 7.98 8.22
C ARG A 38 -17.43 6.73 8.72
N GLU A 39 -18.77 6.74 8.67
CA GLU A 39 -19.62 5.61 9.03
C GLU A 39 -19.31 4.34 8.23
N THR A 40 -19.00 4.47 6.93
CA THR A 40 -18.61 3.35 6.08
C THR A 40 -17.26 2.78 6.50
N ILE A 41 -16.28 3.63 6.82
CA ILE A 41 -14.96 3.17 7.29
C ILE A 41 -15.08 2.49 8.65
N VAL A 42 -15.85 3.03 9.59
CA VAL A 42 -16.07 2.41 10.91
C VAL A 42 -16.85 1.09 10.77
N ARG A 43 -17.85 1.02 9.88
CA ARG A 43 -18.64 -0.21 9.69
C ARG A 43 -17.89 -1.31 8.94
N LEU A 44 -16.99 -0.94 8.02
CA LEU A 44 -16.26 -1.89 7.18
C LEU A 44 -14.90 -2.26 7.78
N LEU A 45 -14.21 -1.29 8.39
CA LEU A 45 -12.84 -1.34 8.89
C LEU A 45 -12.69 -1.05 10.40
N GLY A 46 -13.78 -0.89 11.16
CA GLY A 46 -13.73 -0.61 12.60
C GLY A 46 -13.58 -1.85 13.50
N ASP A 47 -13.66 -3.06 12.95
CA ASP A 47 -13.58 -4.33 13.69
C ASP A 47 -12.37 -5.18 13.26
N ASP A 48 -11.80 -5.99 14.16
CA ASP A 48 -10.72 -6.97 13.87
C ASP A 48 -11.23 -8.28 13.24
N ARG A 49 -12.42 -8.26 12.63
CA ARG A 49 -13.01 -9.49 12.06
C ARG A 49 -12.22 -9.94 10.82
N PRO A 50 -12.12 -11.25 10.56
CA PRO A 50 -11.37 -11.77 9.39
C PRO A 50 -11.93 -11.26 8.05
N ARG A 51 -13.23 -10.95 7.97
CA ARG A 51 -13.84 -10.29 6.80
C ARG A 51 -13.30 -8.88 6.56
N THR A 52 -13.07 -8.13 7.63
CA THR A 52 -12.56 -6.76 7.58
C THR A 52 -11.10 -6.74 7.17
N LEU A 53 -10.30 -7.65 7.72
CA LEU A 53 -8.92 -7.89 7.31
C LEU A 53 -8.82 -8.27 5.83
N ALA A 54 -9.68 -9.18 5.34
CA ALA A 54 -9.70 -9.57 3.93
C ALA A 54 -10.08 -8.40 2.99
N LEU A 55 -11.03 -7.54 3.40
CA LEU A 55 -11.40 -6.35 2.64
C LEU A 55 -10.26 -5.31 2.61
N ALA A 56 -9.60 -5.07 3.76
CA ALA A 56 -8.44 -4.19 3.84
C ALA A 56 -7.29 -4.71 2.98
N ALA A 57 -7.02 -6.02 3.04
CA ALA A 57 -6.00 -6.67 2.24
C ALA A 57 -6.33 -6.61 0.73
N GLY A 58 -7.59 -6.83 0.34
CA GLY A 58 -8.02 -6.72 -1.05
C GLY A 58 -7.92 -5.30 -1.59
N LEU A 59 -8.28 -4.30 -0.78
CA LEU A 59 -8.09 -2.88 -1.12
C LEU A 59 -6.60 -2.53 -1.23
N GLY A 60 -5.75 -3.09 -0.35
CA GLY A 60 -4.30 -2.93 -0.40
C GLY A 60 -3.72 -3.54 -1.68
N ALA A 61 -4.06 -4.79 -1.98
CA ALA A 61 -3.61 -5.49 -3.19
C ALA A 61 -4.03 -4.79 -4.49
N ALA A 62 -5.23 -4.20 -4.51
CA ALA A 62 -5.71 -3.41 -5.65
C ALA A 62 -5.02 -2.03 -5.75
N SER A 63 -4.56 -1.48 -4.62
CA SER A 63 -3.79 -0.25 -4.60
C SER A 63 -2.32 -0.60 -4.82
N SER A 64 -1.91 -0.62 -6.10
CA SER A 64 -0.48 -0.61 -6.49
C SER A 64 0.17 0.75 -6.18
N SER A 65 0.00 1.20 -4.94
CA SER A 65 0.45 2.48 -4.43
C SER A 65 1.82 2.30 -3.79
N CYS A 66 2.76 3.19 -4.09
CA CYS A 66 4.05 3.24 -3.41
C CYS A 66 3.86 3.35 -1.88
N SER A 67 4.76 2.77 -1.06
CA SER A 67 4.61 2.72 0.41
C SER A 67 4.24 4.08 1.04
N TYR A 68 4.68 5.20 0.48
CA TYR A 68 4.28 6.54 0.94
C TYR A 68 2.79 6.86 0.76
N ALA A 69 2.20 6.49 -0.38
CA ALA A 69 0.77 6.67 -0.63
C ALA A 69 -0.05 5.68 0.23
N ALA A 70 0.45 4.47 0.45
CA ALA A 70 -0.16 3.50 1.36
C ALA A 70 -0.21 4.02 2.81
N VAL A 71 0.91 4.55 3.34
CA VAL A 71 0.98 5.16 4.68
C VAL A 71 0.04 6.36 4.81
N ALA A 72 -0.03 7.20 3.78
CA ALA A 72 -0.94 8.36 3.77
C ALA A 72 -2.42 7.94 3.85
N LEU A 73 -2.79 6.90 3.09
CA LEU A 73 -4.12 6.29 3.14
C LEU A 73 -4.39 5.64 4.50
N ALA A 74 -3.46 4.83 5.02
CA ALA A 74 -3.55 4.17 6.31
C ALA A 74 -3.75 5.19 7.45
N ARG A 75 -2.98 6.28 7.48
CA ARG A 75 -3.16 7.38 8.45
C ARG A 75 -4.54 8.02 8.36
N SER A 76 -5.07 8.17 7.15
CA SER A 76 -6.41 8.73 6.94
C SER A 76 -7.52 7.79 7.43
N LEU A 77 -7.42 6.50 7.08
CA LEU A 77 -8.30 5.45 7.58
C LEU A 77 -8.30 5.41 9.11
N PHE A 78 -7.11 5.45 9.72
CA PHE A 78 -6.94 5.46 11.16
C PHE A 78 -7.57 6.70 11.82
N ARG A 79 -7.34 7.90 11.26
CA ARG A 79 -8.02 9.13 11.73
C ARG A 79 -9.54 9.08 11.61
N LYS A 80 -10.06 8.33 10.63
CA LYS A 80 -11.50 8.11 10.46
C LYS A 80 -12.09 7.06 11.40
N GLY A 81 -11.27 6.30 12.13
CA GLY A 81 -11.69 5.29 13.10
C GLY A 81 -11.60 3.85 12.61
N ALA A 82 -10.77 3.58 11.59
CA ALA A 82 -10.38 2.21 11.26
C ALA A 82 -9.51 1.61 12.38
N ASN A 83 -9.64 0.30 12.58
CA ASN A 83 -8.80 -0.44 13.51
C ASN A 83 -7.32 -0.44 13.05
N PHE A 84 -6.40 -0.41 14.01
CA PHE A 84 -4.96 -0.47 13.76
C PHE A 84 -4.58 -1.71 12.95
N THR A 85 -5.15 -2.85 13.33
CA THR A 85 -5.07 -4.15 12.66
C THR A 85 -5.45 -4.07 11.18
N ALA A 86 -6.59 -3.43 10.88
CA ALA A 86 -7.07 -3.27 9.51
C ALA A 86 -6.17 -2.33 8.68
N ALA A 87 -5.61 -1.28 9.30
CA ALA A 87 -4.66 -0.39 8.63
C ALA A 87 -3.33 -1.09 8.33
N MET A 88 -2.79 -1.85 9.28
CA MET A 88 -1.59 -2.68 9.10
C MET A 88 -1.79 -3.74 8.02
N ALA A 89 -2.95 -4.39 7.99
CA ALA A 89 -3.29 -5.37 6.95
C ALA A 89 -3.33 -4.76 5.55
N PHE A 90 -3.86 -3.54 5.43
CA PHE A 90 -3.85 -2.78 4.17
C PHE A 90 -2.42 -2.46 3.71
N GLU A 91 -1.54 -2.02 4.62
CA GLU A 91 -0.15 -1.71 4.27
C GLU A 91 0.65 -2.94 3.85
N ILE A 92 0.53 -4.05 4.59
CA ILE A 92 1.19 -5.30 4.25
C ILE A 92 0.68 -5.80 2.90
N ALA A 93 -0.64 -5.80 2.67
CA ALA A 93 -1.18 -6.25 1.38
C ALA A 93 -0.80 -5.34 0.20
N SER A 94 -0.73 -4.02 0.40
CA SER A 94 -0.34 -3.07 -0.65
C SER A 94 1.12 -3.20 -1.07
N THR A 95 1.97 -3.77 -0.22
CA THR A 95 3.40 -3.97 -0.51
C THR A 95 3.73 -5.40 -0.94
N ASN A 96 3.02 -6.42 -0.43
CA ASN A 96 3.32 -7.83 -0.68
C ASN A 96 2.40 -8.51 -1.71
N LEU A 97 1.16 -8.03 -1.90
CA LEU A 97 0.14 -8.72 -2.69
C LEU A 97 -0.14 -8.08 -4.06
N VAL A 98 0.73 -7.17 -4.50
CA VAL A 98 0.60 -6.52 -5.81
C VAL A 98 0.92 -7.52 -6.92
N ILE A 99 -0.04 -7.72 -7.81
CA ILE A 99 0.06 -8.67 -8.94
C ILE A 99 1.24 -8.31 -9.87
N GLU A 100 1.50 -7.02 -10.11
CA GLU A 100 2.66 -6.57 -10.90
C GLU A 100 3.99 -7.05 -10.32
N LEU A 101 4.22 -6.83 -9.02
CA LEU A 101 5.42 -7.26 -8.30
C LEU A 101 5.52 -8.79 -8.27
N GLY A 102 4.39 -9.48 -8.05
CA GLY A 102 4.33 -10.94 -8.10
C GLY A 102 4.76 -11.51 -9.46
N ILE A 103 4.37 -10.87 -10.57
CA ILE A 103 4.77 -11.26 -11.93
C ILE A 103 6.26 -11.02 -12.14
N ILE A 104 6.79 -9.87 -11.73
CA ILE A 104 8.23 -9.55 -11.84
C ILE A 104 9.06 -10.57 -11.03
N LEU A 105 8.66 -10.85 -9.79
CA LEU A 105 9.32 -11.83 -8.94
C LEU A 105 9.25 -13.24 -9.52
N ALA A 106 8.10 -13.62 -10.11
CA ALA A 106 7.95 -14.92 -10.74
C ALA A 106 8.92 -15.10 -11.91
N LEU A 107 9.14 -14.02 -12.67
CA LEU A 107 10.03 -14.01 -13.83
C LEU A 107 11.52 -13.94 -13.43
N LEU A 108 11.88 -13.17 -12.41
CA LEU A 108 13.29 -12.96 -12.03
C LEU A 108 13.81 -13.94 -10.98
N LEU A 109 13.02 -14.26 -9.94
CA LEU A 109 13.43 -15.11 -8.81
C LEU A 109 12.81 -16.52 -8.87
N GLY A 110 11.78 -16.71 -9.70
CA GLY A 110 11.10 -17.99 -9.90
C GLY A 110 9.85 -18.18 -9.02
N TRP A 111 9.03 -19.14 -9.40
CA TRP A 111 7.68 -19.33 -8.84
C TRP A 111 7.63 -19.64 -7.34
N GLN A 112 8.69 -20.27 -6.80
CA GLN A 112 8.81 -20.60 -5.37
C GLN A 112 8.79 -19.33 -4.51
N PHE A 113 9.47 -18.28 -4.98
CA PHE A 113 9.57 -17.00 -4.27
C PHE A 113 8.25 -16.23 -4.33
N THR A 114 7.59 -16.24 -5.49
CA THR A 114 6.26 -15.62 -5.66
C THR A 114 5.21 -16.26 -4.77
N VAL A 115 5.19 -17.60 -4.68
CA VAL A 115 4.26 -18.31 -3.78
C VAL A 115 4.60 -18.03 -2.33
N ALA A 116 5.88 -18.00 -1.96
CA ALA A 116 6.31 -17.65 -0.61
C ALA A 116 5.88 -16.22 -0.21
N GLU A 117 5.97 -15.25 -1.11
CA GLU A 117 5.53 -13.87 -0.89
C GLU A 117 3.99 -13.79 -0.74
N PHE A 118 3.25 -14.43 -1.65
CA PHE A 118 1.79 -14.44 -1.63
C PHE A 118 1.19 -15.18 -0.42
N VAL A 119 1.91 -16.15 0.14
CA VAL A 119 1.52 -16.88 1.37
C VAL A 119 2.05 -16.16 2.62
N GLY A 120 3.25 -15.59 2.54
CA GLY A 120 3.90 -14.85 3.62
C GLY A 120 3.14 -13.57 3.99
N GLY A 121 2.63 -12.83 3.01
CA GLY A 121 1.81 -11.63 3.24
C GLY A 121 0.60 -11.89 4.14
N PRO A 122 -0.30 -12.84 3.81
CA PRO A 122 -1.42 -13.23 4.66
C PRO A 122 -1.00 -13.76 6.03
N ILE A 123 0.08 -14.53 6.12
CA ILE A 123 0.61 -15.02 7.40
C ILE A 123 1.07 -13.85 8.27
N MET A 124 1.80 -12.88 7.70
CA MET A 124 2.21 -11.67 8.39
C MET A 124 1.02 -10.85 8.85
N ILE A 125 -0.02 -10.72 8.02
CA ILE A 125 -1.26 -10.04 8.41
C ILE A 125 -1.89 -10.73 9.62
N VAL A 126 -1.96 -12.06 9.64
CA VAL A 126 -2.55 -12.80 10.78
C VAL A 126 -1.65 -12.76 12.04
N ALA A 127 -0.33 -12.65 11.88
CA ALA A 127 0.62 -12.68 12.99
C ALA A 127 0.88 -11.30 13.63
N LEU A 128 0.83 -10.23 12.83
CA LEU A 128 1.18 -8.86 13.24
C LEU A 128 -0.04 -7.95 13.43
N ALA A 129 -1.16 -8.25 12.78
CA ALA A 129 -2.39 -7.48 12.85
C ALA A 129 -3.39 -8.20 13.76
#